data_AF-A0A8T3Z4E7-F1
#
_entry.id   AF-A0A8T3Z4E7-F1
#
_cell.length_a   1.000
_cell.length_b   1.000
_cell.length_c   1.000
_cell.angle_alpha   90.00
_cell.angle_beta   90.00
_cell.angle_gamma   90.00
#
_symmetry.space_group_name_H-M   'P 1'
#
loop_
_entity.id
_entity.type
_entity.pdbx_description
1 polymer ?
#
loop_
_entity_poly.entity_id
_entity_poly.type
_entity_poly.pdbx_seq_one_letter_code
_entity_poly.pdbx_strand_id
1 'polypeptide(L)'
;MPALRYRSRTYKRRFRRTPGGETVLHYKKKKPKKHHCAECGKLLHGVPRGRPYQIRKLAKSKKRPNRPFGGNLCTECTRRFYKEQARSLLESPETITTEDIEESQETITQEDIEE
;
A
#
# COMPACT_ATOMS: atom_id res chain seq x y z
N MET A 1 -1.07 -34.84 -17.81
CA MET A 1 -2.12 -33.82 -17.57
C MET A 1 -2.11 -32.77 -18.67
N PRO A 2 -3.26 -32.30 -19.19
CA PRO A 2 -3.31 -31.30 -20.25
C PRO A 2 -2.79 -29.94 -19.78
N ALA A 3 -2.15 -29.20 -20.69
CA ALA A 3 -1.64 -27.86 -20.39
C ALA A 3 -2.76 -26.91 -19.96
N LEU A 4 -2.45 -25.97 -19.05
CA LEU A 4 -3.42 -25.04 -18.46
C LEU A 4 -4.25 -24.24 -19.47
N ARG A 5 -3.73 -24.04 -20.70
CA ARG A 5 -4.41 -23.33 -21.79
C ARG A 5 -5.62 -24.08 -22.35
N TYR A 6 -5.58 -25.41 -22.28
CA TYR A 6 -6.63 -26.30 -22.77
C TYR A 6 -7.61 -26.72 -21.67
N ARG A 7 -7.17 -26.68 -20.40
CA ARG A 7 -7.98 -27.10 -19.24
C ARG A 7 -8.99 -26.07 -18.74
N SER A 8 -8.62 -24.78 -18.68
CA SER A 8 -9.45 -23.75 -18.02
C SER A 8 -9.50 -22.42 -18.76
N ARG A 9 -10.50 -21.58 -18.44
CA ARG A 9 -10.68 -20.23 -19.01
C ARG A 9 -9.68 -19.19 -18.47
N THR A 10 -8.53 -19.64 -17.95
CA THR A 10 -7.48 -18.78 -17.40
C THR A 10 -6.78 -17.96 -18.50
N TYR A 11 -6.62 -18.55 -19.68
CA TYR A 11 -6.08 -17.89 -20.86
C TYR A 11 -7.21 -17.34 -21.74
N LYS A 12 -7.04 -16.11 -22.23
CA LYS A 12 -7.89 -15.52 -23.25
C LYS A 12 -7.44 -16.02 -24.62
N ARG A 13 -8.40 -16.56 -25.38
CA ARG A 13 -8.27 -16.94 -26.79
C ARG A 13 -8.36 -15.68 -27.65
N ARG A 14 -7.37 -15.44 -28.53
CA ARG A 14 -7.37 -14.34 -29.48
C ARG A 14 -6.98 -14.86 -30.85
N PHE A 15 -7.93 -14.82 -31.78
CA PHE A 15 -7.68 -15.07 -33.19
C PHE A 15 -6.93 -13.87 -33.79
N ARG A 16 -5.85 -14.14 -34.50
CA ARG A 16 -5.13 -13.14 -35.30
C ARG A 16 -4.76 -13.74 -36.65
N ARG A 17 -4.78 -12.90 -37.69
CA ARG A 17 -4.22 -13.23 -38.99
C ARG A 17 -2.69 -13.19 -38.89
N THR A 18 -2.04 -14.25 -39.37
CA THR A 18 -0.58 -14.28 -39.57
C THR A 18 -0.23 -13.62 -40.89
N PRO A 19 1.05 -13.24 -41.11
CA PRO A 19 1.50 -12.69 -42.40
C PRO A 19 1.18 -13.58 -43.60
N GLY A 20 1.13 -14.91 -43.43
CA GLY A 20 0.72 -15.87 -44.47
C GLY A 20 -0.79 -15.95 -44.74
N GLY A 21 -1.61 -15.07 -44.16
CA GLY A 21 -3.05 -15.01 -44.40
C GLY A 21 -3.91 -15.96 -43.54
N GLU A 22 -3.29 -16.92 -42.86
CA GLU A 22 -3.97 -17.87 -42.00
C GLU A 22 -4.48 -17.22 -40.69
N THR A 23 -5.60 -17.73 -40.15
CA THR A 23 -6.09 -17.30 -38.84
C THR A 23 -5.59 -18.24 -37.76
N VAL A 24 -4.63 -17.80 -36.96
CA VAL A 24 -4.05 -18.59 -35.87
C VAL A 24 -4.63 -18.17 -34.52
N LEU A 25 -4.86 -19.17 -33.66
CA LEU A 25 -5.31 -18.96 -32.29
C LEU A 25 -4.13 -18.71 -31.34
N HIS A 26 -4.06 -17.52 -30.77
CA HIS A 26 -3.08 -17.19 -29.73
C HIS A 26 -3.71 -17.17 -28.33
N TYR A 27 -3.02 -17.79 -27.37
CA TYR A 27 -3.39 -17.78 -25.96
C TYR A 27 -2.65 -16.66 -25.22
N LYS A 28 -3.39 -15.76 -24.58
CA LYS A 28 -2.83 -14.69 -23.75
C LYS A 28 -3.33 -14.80 -22.31
N LYS A 29 -2.45 -14.57 -21.33
CA LYS A 29 -2.86 -14.49 -19.92
C LYS A 29 -3.79 -13.29 -19.71
N LYS A 30 -4.83 -13.44 -18.86
CA LYS A 30 -5.69 -12.32 -18.45
C LYS A 30 -4.86 -11.25 -17.72
N LYS A 31 -5.19 -9.98 -17.97
CA LYS A 31 -4.61 -8.84 -17.24
C LYS A 31 -5.23 -8.77 -15.85
N PRO A 32 -4.44 -8.48 -14.80
CA PRO A 32 -4.98 -8.27 -13.46
C PRO A 32 -5.90 -7.04 -13.42
N LYS A 33 -6.72 -6.97 -12.36
CA LYS A 33 -7.55 -5.81 -12.07
C LYS A 33 -6.66 -4.58 -11.81
N LYS A 34 -7.25 -3.39 -11.92
CA LYS A 34 -6.57 -2.14 -11.57
C LYS A 34 -6.38 -2.08 -10.05
N HIS A 35 -5.46 -1.24 -9.60
CA HIS A 35 -5.22 -1.05 -8.16
C HIS A 35 -6.31 -0.15 -7.57
N HIS A 36 -6.74 -0.49 -6.36
CA HIS A 36 -7.76 0.21 -5.60
C HIS A 36 -7.14 0.77 -4.31
N CYS A 37 -7.69 1.87 -3.83
CA CYS A 37 -7.33 2.46 -2.55
C CYS A 37 -7.73 1.53 -1.40
N ALA A 38 -6.87 1.36 -0.40
CA ALA A 38 -7.15 0.51 0.74
C ALA A 38 -8.37 0.95 1.56
N GLU A 39 -8.52 2.26 1.82
CA GLU A 39 -9.64 2.80 2.59
C GLU A 39 -10.95 2.93 1.77
N CYS A 40 -10.94 3.76 0.73
CA CYS A 40 -12.16 4.12 0.00
C CYS A 40 -12.49 3.21 -1.19
N GLY A 41 -11.63 2.27 -1.56
CA GLY A 41 -11.82 1.41 -2.74
C GLY A 41 -11.75 2.12 -4.09
N LYS A 42 -11.54 3.45 -4.12
CA LYS A 42 -11.39 4.25 -5.35
C LYS A 42 -10.23 3.75 -6.20
N LEU A 43 -10.33 3.96 -7.51
CA LEU A 43 -9.28 3.59 -8.45
C LEU A 43 -8.00 4.39 -8.20
N LEU A 44 -6.84 3.72 -8.10
CA LEU A 44 -5.55 4.40 -8.00
C LEU A 44 -4.99 4.72 -9.39
N HIS A 45 -4.87 6.01 -9.69
CA HIS A 45 -4.25 6.52 -10.90
C HIS A 45 -2.72 6.53 -10.75
N GLY A 46 -2.00 6.31 -11.86
CA GLY A 46 -0.53 6.31 -11.87
C GLY A 46 0.15 5.03 -11.38
N VAL A 47 -0.61 4.00 -10.96
CA VAL A 47 -0.06 2.68 -10.64
C VAL A 47 -0.25 1.73 -11.82
N PRO A 48 0.83 1.15 -12.39
CA PRO A 48 0.72 0.22 -13.51
C PRO A 48 0.08 -1.08 -13.07
N ARG A 49 -0.93 -1.54 -13.81
CA ARG A 49 -1.45 -2.91 -13.64
C ARG A 49 -0.57 -3.90 -14.40
N GLY A 50 -0.08 -4.92 -13.71
CA GLY A 50 0.75 -5.95 -14.29
C GLY A 50 0.96 -7.10 -13.34
N ARG A 51 1.53 -8.20 -13.84
CA ARG A 51 1.96 -9.29 -12.96
C ARG A 51 3.22 -8.87 -12.21
N PRO A 52 3.49 -9.44 -11.02
CA PRO A 52 4.64 -9.03 -10.20
C PRO A 52 5.97 -9.09 -10.97
N TYR A 53 6.17 -10.10 -11.82
CA TYR A 53 7.38 -10.20 -12.66
C TYR A 53 7.50 -9.10 -13.72
N GLN A 54 6.39 -8.51 -14.18
CA GLN A 54 6.39 -7.39 -15.14
C GLN A 54 6.66 -6.08 -14.40
N ILE A 55 5.99 -5.89 -13.26
CA ILE A 55 6.14 -4.69 -12.44
C ILE A 55 7.57 -4.59 -11.87
N ARG A 56 8.17 -5.72 -11.48
CA ARG A 56 9.55 -5.75 -10.97
C ARG A 56 10.57 -5.16 -11.95
N LYS A 57 10.37 -5.39 -13.25
CA LYS A 57 11.23 -4.91 -14.35
C LYS A 57 11.08 -3.41 -14.66
N LEU A 58 10.03 -2.75 -14.19
CA LEU A 58 9.83 -1.33 -14.43
C LEU A 58 10.81 -0.49 -13.59
N ALA A 59 11.08 0.75 -14.01
CA ALA A 59 11.80 1.72 -13.21
C ALA A 59 10.97 2.18 -11.99
N LYS A 60 11.62 2.67 -10.93
CA LYS A 60 10.96 3.11 -9.68
C LYS A 60 9.85 4.14 -9.93
N SER A 61 10.11 5.12 -10.80
CA SER A 61 9.16 6.16 -11.20
C SER A 61 7.91 5.61 -11.89
N LYS A 62 8.05 4.52 -12.65
CA LYS A 62 6.93 3.85 -13.34
C LYS A 62 6.14 2.93 -12.42
N LYS A 63 6.69 2.51 -11.27
CA LYS A 63 6.02 1.58 -10.33
C LYS A 63 5.02 2.30 -9.43
N ARG A 64 5.38 3.49 -8.94
CA ARG A 64 4.56 4.23 -7.97
C ARG A 64 4.73 5.75 -8.10
N PRO A 65 3.69 6.52 -7.76
CA PRO A 65 3.82 7.96 -7.55
C PRO A 65 4.84 8.28 -6.43
N ASN A 66 5.56 9.40 -6.57
CA ASN A 66 6.53 9.86 -5.59
C ASN A 66 5.87 10.69 -4.47
N ARG A 67 5.00 10.05 -3.68
CA ARG A 67 4.33 10.65 -2.52
C ARG A 67 4.23 9.62 -1.39
N PRO A 68 4.04 10.06 -0.13
CA PRO A 68 3.76 9.14 0.96
C PRO A 68 2.53 8.26 0.67
N PHE A 69 2.62 6.98 1.03
CA PHE A 69 1.61 5.96 0.72
C PHE A 69 1.22 5.84 -0.76
N GLY A 70 2.12 6.29 -1.66
CA GLY A 70 1.93 6.27 -3.10
C GLY A 70 1.72 4.85 -3.63
N GLY A 71 0.53 4.60 -4.19
CA GLY A 71 0.13 3.30 -4.73
C GLY A 71 -0.64 2.41 -3.76
N ASN A 72 -0.91 2.89 -2.54
CA ASN A 72 -1.78 2.22 -1.57
C ASN A 72 -3.01 3.08 -1.24
N LEU A 73 -2.80 4.36 -0.94
CA LEU A 73 -3.86 5.32 -0.65
C LEU A 73 -4.10 6.25 -1.83
N CYS A 74 -5.30 6.83 -1.92
CA CYS A 74 -5.63 7.92 -2.84
C CYS A 74 -5.24 9.28 -2.23
N THR A 75 -5.27 10.35 -3.01
CA THR A 75 -4.79 11.68 -2.56
C THR A 75 -5.66 12.24 -1.44
N GLU A 76 -6.95 11.97 -1.48
CA GLU A 76 -7.93 12.40 -0.46
C GLU A 76 -7.71 11.65 0.86
N CYS A 77 -7.63 10.32 0.82
CA CYS A 77 -7.38 9.48 2.00
C CYS A 77 -6.08 9.85 2.70
N THR A 78 -4.98 10.02 1.94
CA THR A 78 -3.72 10.48 2.55
C THR A 78 -3.84 11.83 3.21
N ARG A 79 -4.64 12.76 2.65
CA ARG A 79 -4.83 14.08 3.23
C ARG A 79 -5.63 13.98 4.54
N ARG A 80 -6.64 13.09 4.59
CA ARG A 80 -7.42 12.83 5.82
C ARG A 80 -6.54 12.25 6.90
N PHE A 81 -5.76 11.22 6.57
CA PHE A 81 -4.79 10.60 7.47
C PHE A 81 -3.84 11.64 8.09
N TYR A 82 -3.25 12.53 7.29
CA TYR A 82 -2.37 13.58 7.82
C TYR A 82 -3.10 14.59 8.71
N LYS A 83 -4.35 14.91 8.42
CA LYS A 83 -5.16 15.82 9.26
C LYS A 83 -5.50 15.18 10.59
N GLU A 84 -5.88 13.91 10.58
CA GLU A 84 -6.18 13.13 11.78
C GLU A 84 -4.94 12.99 12.66
N GLN A 85 -3.80 12.64 12.06
CA GLN A 85 -2.52 12.57 12.77
C GLN A 85 -2.10 13.92 13.37
N ALA A 86 -2.32 15.03 12.66
CA ALA A 86 -2.01 16.35 13.17
C ALA A 86 -2.92 16.76 14.34
N ARG A 87 -4.20 16.35 14.32
CA ARG A 87 -5.15 16.62 15.41
C ARG A 87 -4.85 15.78 16.64
N SER A 88 -4.56 14.49 16.46
CA SER A 88 -4.23 13.60 17.58
C SER A 88 -2.98 14.05 18.34
N LEU A 89 -2.00 14.65 17.64
CA LEU A 89 -0.81 15.22 18.26
C LEU A 89 -1.11 16.50 19.08
N LEU A 90 -2.19 17.20 18.76
CA LEU A 90 -2.66 18.38 19.51
C LEU A 90 -3.59 17.99 20.67
N GLU A 91 -4.17 16.79 20.62
CA GLU A 91 -5.00 16.19 21.67
C GLU A 91 -4.17 15.43 22.72
N SER A 92 -2.85 15.30 22.50
CA SER A 92 -1.90 14.82 23.52
C SER A 92 -1.07 15.94 24.18
N PRO A 93 -1.64 16.98 24.81
CA PRO A 93 -0.98 17.70 25.88
C PRO A 93 -1.46 17.13 27.22
N GLU A 94 -1.37 15.82 27.40
CA GLU A 94 -1.46 15.20 28.72
C GLU A 94 -0.36 14.13 28.75
N THR A 95 0.63 14.10 29.63
CA THR A 95 1.07 14.95 30.74
C THR A 95 2.46 14.37 31.05
N ILE A 96 3.54 15.15 30.98
CA ILE A 96 4.55 14.96 32.03
C ILE A 96 3.88 15.71 33.18
N THR A 97 3.06 14.99 33.96
CA THR A 97 2.52 15.56 35.18
C THR A 97 3.74 15.98 35.97
N THR A 98 3.77 17.23 36.43
CA THR A 98 4.70 17.65 37.48
C THR A 98 4.56 16.77 38.73
N GLU A 99 3.46 16.02 38.83
CA GLU A 99 3.19 14.99 39.85
C GLU A 99 4.13 13.77 39.76
N ASP A 100 4.60 13.37 38.56
CA ASP A 100 5.57 12.26 38.43
C ASP A 100 7.00 12.66 38.90
N ILE A 101 7.28 13.97 39.01
CA ILE A 101 8.55 14.49 39.51
C ILE A 101 8.51 14.65 41.04
N GLU A 102 7.35 14.98 41.62
CA GLU A 102 7.19 15.13 43.07
C GLU A 102 7.23 13.80 43.83
N GLU A 103 6.72 12.69 43.28
CA GLU A 103 6.86 11.36 43.91
C GLU A 103 8.31 10.88 44.02
N SER A 104 9.21 11.36 43.15
CA SER A 104 10.64 10.99 43.18
C SER A 104 11.47 11.76 44.21
N GLN A 105 10.98 12.88 44.73
CA GLN A 105 11.71 13.69 45.73
C GLN A 105 11.37 13.28 47.16
N GLU A 106 10.16 12.76 47.42
CA GLU A 106 9.76 12.31 48.75
C GLU A 106 10.44 10.99 49.16
N THR A 107 10.71 10.07 48.22
CA THR A 107 11.41 8.81 48.50
C THR A 107 12.89 9.00 48.81
N ILE A 108 13.55 10.00 48.22
CA ILE A 108 14.98 10.27 48.47
C ILE A 108 15.17 10.86 49.89
N THR A 109 14.26 11.72 50.34
CA THR A 109 14.37 12.33 51.69
C THR A 109 14.07 11.38 52.86
N GLN A 110 13.45 10.21 52.62
CA GLN A 110 13.17 9.22 53.66
C GLN A 110 14.30 8.19 53.79
N GLU A 111 15.01 7.86 52.69
CA GLU A 111 16.18 6.97 52.73
C GLU A 111 17.43 7.70 53.27
N ASP A 112 17.57 9.02 53.08
CA ASP A 112 18.71 9.82 53.57
C ASP A 112 18.63 10.22 55.07
N ILE A 113 17.54 9.88 55.79
CA ILE A 113 17.37 10.19 57.22
C ILE A 113 17.58 8.95 58.12
N GLU A 114 17.69 7.74 57.56
CA GLU A 114 17.95 6.50 58.31
C GLU A 114 19.36 5.89 58.10
N GLU A 115 20.27 6.56 57.39
CA GLU A 115 21.74 6.33 57.43
C GLU A 115 22.49 7.50 58.08
#